data_AF-A0AAT9GMX1-F1
#
_entry.id   AF-A0AAT9GMX1-F1
#
_cell.length_a   1.000
_cell.length_b   1.000
_cell.length_c   1.000
_cell.angle_alpha   90.00
_cell.angle_beta   90.00
_cell.angle_gamma   90.00
#
_symmetry.space_group_name_H-M   'P 1'
#
loop_
_entity.id
_entity.type
_entity.pdbx_description
1 polymer ?
#
loop_
_entity_poly.entity_id
_entity_poly.type
_entity_poly.pdbx_seq_one_letter_code
_entity_poly.pdbx_strand_id
1 'polypeptide(L)' 'MIRKVNRATSTALLFIIFISMRLLSMEKLMIIFLPFLLVSDSTLFLFTLALFPLAIFLLIVSAIVRFYQIVKSSMLSRSE' A
#
# COMPACT_ATOMS: atom_id res chain seq x y z
N MET A 1 18.76 -6.01 15.40
CA MET A 1 18.64 -4.54 15.23
C MET A 1 17.50 -4.18 14.28
N ILE A 2 17.44 -4.74 13.07
CA ILE A 2 16.40 -4.51 12.05
C ILE A 2 14.97 -4.68 12.58
N ARG A 3 14.69 -5.74 13.36
CA ARG A 3 13.35 -5.98 13.95
C ARG A 3 12.88 -4.83 14.88
N LYS A 4 13.80 -4.20 15.63
CA LYS A 4 13.48 -3.07 16.51
C LYS A 4 13.16 -1.80 15.71
N VAL A 5 13.91 -1.56 14.63
CA VAL A 5 13.69 -0.44 13.70
C VAL A 5 12.35 -0.60 13.00
N ASN A 6 12.07 -1.77 12.42
CA ASN A 6 10.78 -2.03 11.77
C ASN A 6 9.60 -1.86 12.73
N ARG A 7 9.76 -2.25 14.00
CA ARG A 7 8.72 -2.03 15.02
C ARG A 7 8.46 -0.55 15.26
N ALA A 8 9.51 0.23 15.49
CA ALA A 8 9.38 1.67 15.69
C ALA A 8 8.75 2.38 14.47
N THR A 9 9.20 2.06 13.25
CA THR A 9 8.67 2.65 12.01
C THR A 9 7.20 2.29 11.78
N SER A 10 6.83 1.03 12.06
CA SER A 10 5.44 0.56 11.94
C SER A 10 4.52 1.29 12.92
N THR A 11 4.95 1.48 14.17
CA THR A 11 4.19 2.23 15.18
C THR A 11 4.05 3.71 14.81
N ALA A 12 5.11 4.32 14.28
CA ALA A 12 5.06 5.70 13.79
C ALA A 12 4.06 5.86 12.63
N LEU A 13 4.06 4.92 11.68
CA LEU A 13 3.11 4.92 10.56
C LEU A 13 1.66 4.72 11.03
N LEU A 14 1.42 3.79 11.96
CA LEU A 14 0.11 3.59 12.58
C LEU A 14 -0.40 4.87 13.25
N PHE A 15 0.47 5.56 13.99
CA PHE A 15 0.14 6.80 14.66
C PHE A 15 -0.25 7.91 13.66
N ILE A 16 0.52 8.06 12.58
CA ILE A 16 0.23 9.02 11.50
C ILE A 16 -1.10 8.70 10.81
N ILE A 17 -1.37 7.42 10.52
CA ILE A 17 -2.63 6.97 9.91
C ILE A 17 -3.81 7.27 10.84
N PHE A 18 -3.64 7.00 12.14
CA PHE A 18 -4.67 7.23 13.14
C PHE A 18 -5.01 8.72 13.29
N ILE A 19 -3.98 9.58 13.34
CA ILE A 19 -4.17 11.03 13.36
C ILE A 19 -4.83 11.52 12.07
N SER A 20 -4.37 11.05 10.91
CA SER A 20 -4.94 11.41 9.61
C SER A 20 -6.42 11.04 9.53
N MET A 21 -6.79 9.82 9.94
CA MET A 21 -8.20 9.40 9.92
C MET A 21 -9.07 10.16 10.92
N ARG A 22 -8.52 10.55 12.08
CA ARG A 22 -9.21 11.42 13.03
C ARG A 22 -9.44 12.82 12.43
N LEU A 23 -8.45 13.36 11.71
CA LEU A 23 -8.57 14.65 11.03
C LEU A 23 -9.62 14.63 9.91
N LEU A 24 -9.74 13.51 9.21
CA LEU A 24 -10.70 13.29 8.12
C LEU A 24 -12.11 12.86 8.61
N SER A 25 -12.36 12.85 9.92
CA SER A 25 -13.62 12.34 10.53
C SER A 25 -13.99 10.92 10.06
N MET A 26 -12.99 10.08 9.78
CA MET A 26 -13.18 8.69 9.33
C MET A 26 -13.17 7.71 10.52
N GLU A 27 -13.81 8.06 11.63
CA GLU A 27 -13.72 7.27 12.87
C GLU A 27 -14.20 5.83 12.72
N LYS A 28 -15.18 5.60 11.84
CA LYS A 28 -15.71 4.26 11.55
C LYS A 28 -14.68 3.36 10.85
N LEU A 29 -13.80 3.93 10.03
CA LEU A 29 -12.74 3.19 9.34
C LEU A 29 -11.57 2.88 10.29
N MET A 30 -11.41 3.63 11.38
CA MET A 30 -10.38 3.39 12.40
C MET A 30 -10.50 2.01 13.06
N ILE A 31 -11.72 1.44 13.11
CA ILE A 31 -11.98 0.08 13.63
C ILE A 31 -11.22 -0.98 12.83
N ILE A 32 -11.06 -0.79 11.52
CA ILE A 32 -10.35 -1.73 10.63
C ILE A 32 -8.86 -1.78 11.02
N PHE A 33 -8.31 -0.68 11.54
CA PHE A 33 -6.90 -0.57 11.92
C PHE A 33 -6.62 -0.95 13.37
N LEU A 34 -7.67 -1.06 14.20
CA LEU A 34 -7.59 -1.42 15.63
C LEU A 34 -6.91 -2.79 15.91
N PRO A 35 -7.18 -3.89 15.18
CA PRO A 35 -6.47 -5.15 15.40
C PRO A 35 -4.96 -5.03 15.17
N PHE A 36 -4.53 -4.10 14.33
CA PHE A 36 -3.12 -3.88 14.04
C PHE A 36 -2.40 -3.01 15.08
N LEU A 37 -3.15 -2.21 15.84
CA LEU A 37 -2.65 -1.51 17.04
C LEU A 37 -2.45 -2.47 18.21
N LEU A 38 -3.30 -3.50 18.32
CA LEU A 38 -3.28 -4.49 19.40
C LEU A 38 -2.26 -5.62 19.17
N VAL A 39 -2.00 -5.98 17.90
CA VAL A 39 -1.01 -7.00 17.55
C VAL A 39 0.39 -6.38 17.56
N SER A 40 1.19 -6.76 18.57
CA SER A 40 2.57 -6.27 18.77
C SER A 40 3.57 -6.65 17.67
N ASP A 41 3.19 -7.53 16.74
CA ASP A 41 4.00 -7.91 15.58
C ASP A 41 3.77 -6.96 14.40
N SER A 42 4.31 -5.77 14.57
CA SER A 42 4.50 -4.69 13.57
C SER A 42 4.94 -5.10 12.16
N THR A 43 5.49 -6.31 12.00
CA THR A 43 5.96 -6.88 10.73
C THR A 43 4.78 -7.32 9.85
N LEU A 44 3.74 -7.92 10.44
CA LEU A 44 2.54 -8.34 9.72
C LEU A 44 1.68 -7.16 9.31
N PHE A 45 1.67 -6.08 10.11
CA PHE A 45 0.98 -4.83 9.74
C PHE A 45 1.56 -4.20 8.46
N LEU A 46 2.87 -3.96 8.45
CA LEU A 46 3.57 -3.35 7.31
C LEU A 46 3.43 -4.20 6.05
N PHE A 47 3.55 -5.52 6.19
CA PHE A 47 3.46 -6.42 5.05
C PHE A 47 2.04 -6.47 4.48
N THR A 48 1.02 -6.62 5.33
CA THR A 48 -0.35 -6.91 4.90
C THR A 48 -1.15 -5.66 4.52
N LEU A 49 -0.97 -4.53 5.21
CA LEU A 49 -1.76 -3.32 4.95
C LEU A 49 -1.07 -2.29 4.06
N ALA A 50 0.26 -2.24 4.04
CA ALA A 50 0.99 -1.23 3.26
C ALA A 50 1.68 -1.85 2.05
N LEU A 51 2.54 -2.84 2.25
CA LEU A 51 3.40 -3.38 1.20
C LEU A 51 2.62 -4.23 0.19
N PHE A 52 1.72 -5.10 0.64
CA PHE A 52 0.98 -5.98 -0.25
C PHE A 52 -0.01 -5.23 -1.17
N PRO A 53 -0.83 -4.29 -0.67
CA PRO A 53 -1.71 -3.50 -1.54
C PRO A 53 -0.92 -2.60 -2.49
N LEU A 54 0.19 -2.01 -2.02
CA LEU A 54 1.07 -1.20 -2.86
C LEU A 54 1.74 -2.04 -3.96
N ALA A 55 2.19 -3.26 -3.64
CA ALA A 55 2.77 -4.18 -4.62
C ALA A 55 1.73 -4.58 -5.68
N ILE A 56 0.49 -4.89 -5.28
CA ILE A 56 -0.61 -5.17 -6.22
C ILE A 56 -0.88 -3.97 -7.12
N PHE A 57 -0.96 -2.77 -6.55
CA PHE A 57 -1.18 -1.55 -7.32
C PHE A 57 -0.08 -1.33 -8.38
N LEU A 58 1.19 -1.48 -7.99
CA LEU A 58 2.32 -1.37 -8.91
C LEU A 58 2.30 -2.43 -10.01
N LEU A 59 1.90 -3.67 -9.70
CA LEU A 59 1.73 -4.72 -10.70
C LEU A 59 0.63 -4.38 -11.71
N ILE A 60 -0.51 -3.85 -11.26
CA ILE A 60 -1.61 -3.43 -12.15
C ILE A 60 -1.14 -2.30 -13.06
N VAL A 61 -0.50 -1.27 -12.52
CA VAL A 61 0.04 -0.15 -13.31
C VAL A 61 1.04 -0.65 -14.34
N SER A 62 1.96 -1.53 -13.95
CA SER A 62 2.94 -2.14 -14.86
C SER A 62 2.27 -2.92 -15.99
N ALA A 63 1.23 -3.71 -15.68
CA ALA A 63 0.48 -4.46 -16.68
C ALA A 63 -0.23 -3.54 -17.68
N ILE A 64 -0.87 -2.46 -17.20
CA ILE A 64 -1.52 -1.46 -18.05
C ILE A 64 -0.50 -0.78 -18.98
N VAL A 65 0.65 -0.38 -18.45
CA VAL A 65 1.72 0.26 -19.25
C VAL A 65 2.24 -0.69 -20.33
N ARG A 66 2.51 -1.95 -20.00
CA ARG A 66 2.92 -2.96 -20.99
C ARG A 66 1.86 -3.16 -22.06
N PHE A 67 0.60 -3.29 -21.66
CA PHE A 67 -0.50 -3.47 -22.59
C PHE A 67 -0.62 -2.27 -23.55
N TYR A 68 -0.53 -1.05 -23.03
CA TYR A 68 -0.53 0.16 -23.85
C TYR A 68 0.63 0.18 -24.87
N GLN A 69 1.83 -0.24 -24.48
CA GLN A 69 2.97 -0.32 -25.39
C GLN A 69 2.74 -1.32 -26.53
N ILE A 70 2.16 -2.49 -26.23
CA ILE A 70 1.83 -3.51 -27.23
C ILE A 70 0.75 -3.02 -28.21
N VAL A 71 -0.29 -2.37 -27.70
CA VAL A 71 -1.35 -1.80 -28.55
C VAL A 71 -0.79 -0.66 -29.41
N LYS A 72 0.05 0.20 -28.85
CA LYS A 72 0.69 1.29 -29.59
C LYS A 72 1.61 0.76 -30.70
N SER A 73 2.43 -0.25 -30.44
CA SER A 73 3.34 -0.82 -31.44
C SER A 73 2.59 -1.53 -32.56
N SER A 74 1.50 -2.25 -32.25
CA SER A 74 0.66 -2.91 -33.26
C SER A 74 -0.11 -1.94 -34.16
N MET A 75 -0.51 -0.77 -33.65
CA MET A 75 -1.13 0.28 -34.46
C MET A 75 -0.13 0.97 -35.39
N LEU A 76 1.08 1.28 -34.89
CA LEU A 76 2.15 1.88 -35.70
C LEU A 76 2.60 0.94 -36.84
N SER A 77 2.69 -0.37 -36.58
CA SER A 77 3.01 -1.37 -37.61
C SER A 77 1.92 -1.54 -38.69
N ARG A 78 0.69 -1.07 -38.45
CA ARG A 78 -0.43 -1.14 -39.43
C ARG A 78 -0.54 0.12 -40.29
N SER A 79 0.17 1.19 -39.97
CA SER A 79 0.18 2.45 -40.73
C SER A 79 1.35 2.56 -41.72
N GLU A 80 2.23 1.57 -41.75
CA GLU A 80 3.27 1.37 -42.78
C GLU A 80 2.81 0.29 -43.78
#